data_AF-A0A0M3HFP6-F1
#
_entry.id   AF-A0A0M3HFP6-F1
#
_cell.length_a   1.000
_cell.length_b   1.000
_cell.length_c   1.000
_cell.angle_alpha   90.00
_cell.angle_beta   90.00
_cell.angle_gamma   90.00
#
_symmetry.space_group_name_H-M   'P 1'
#
loop_
_entity.id
_entity.type
_entity.pdbx_description
1 polymer ?
#
loop_
_entity_poly.entity_id
_entity_poly.type
_entity_poly.pdbx_seq_one_letter_code
_entity_poly.pdbx_strand_id
1 'polypeptide(L)'
;MESGVYIEEALLEVLKETDLISFQRKLCVELQLLRLEHFNHVTDDELKSYTGLSQPAIRRLRLAITEKKKKAKKSKGLFSTIGRKEAKEISKVMLTPNALPDPALSTDKPTTCLIAKDQIKLMERLGEGSFAIVKRALWTRADNGKMDVAVKILRDATPEVIEDLQQEVNNMQKLQHPNLIRLYGIVFSNPAMMV
;
A
#
# COMPACT_ATOMS: atom_id res chain seq x y z
N MET A 1 2.65 -0.96 -19.61
CA MET A 1 3.20 -0.16 -18.50
C MET A 1 3.57 -1.13 -17.41
N GLU A 2 4.87 -1.40 -17.27
CA GLU A 2 5.40 -2.25 -16.21
C GLU A 2 5.01 -1.64 -14.86
N SER A 3 4.23 -2.38 -14.07
CA SER A 3 3.81 -1.93 -12.74
C SER A 3 4.99 -2.05 -11.80
N GLY A 4 5.75 -0.94 -11.66
CA GLY A 4 6.79 -0.84 -10.64
C GLY A 4 6.19 -1.04 -9.24
N VAL A 5 6.90 -1.77 -8.39
CA VAL A 5 6.52 -1.95 -6.98
C VAL A 5 7.33 -0.99 -6.15
N TYR A 6 6.66 -0.13 -5.39
CA TYR A 6 7.30 0.78 -4.44
C TYR A 6 7.56 0.04 -3.13
N ILE A 7 8.81 0.04 -2.68
CA ILE A 7 9.22 -0.53 -1.39
C ILE A 7 9.94 0.54 -0.56
N GLU A 8 9.95 0.39 0.76
CA GLU A 8 10.78 1.24 1.62
C GLU A 8 12.26 1.11 1.26
N GLU A 9 12.98 2.23 1.21
CA GLU A 9 14.43 2.25 0.97
C GLU A 9 15.17 1.40 2.01
N ALA A 10 14.73 1.45 3.26
CA ALA A 10 15.29 0.63 4.33
C ALA A 10 15.14 -0.89 4.08
N LEU A 11 14.08 -1.31 3.38
CA LEU A 11 13.93 -2.69 2.95
C LEU A 11 14.89 -3.02 1.80
N LEU A 12 15.01 -2.14 0.81
CA LEU A 12 15.95 -2.31 -0.29
C LEU A 12 17.40 -2.43 0.22
N GLU A 13 17.79 -1.60 1.19
CA GLU A 13 19.10 -1.67 1.83
C GLU A 13 19.33 -3.01 2.53
N VAL A 14 18.35 -3.51 3.28
CA VAL A 14 18.45 -4.83 3.93
C VAL A 14 18.59 -5.95 2.89
N LEU A 15 17.86 -5.89 1.78
CA LEU A 15 18.00 -6.88 0.70
C LEU A 15 19.39 -6.83 0.06
N LYS A 16 20.00 -5.65 -0.09
CA LYS A 16 21.39 -5.51 -0.56
C LYS A 16 22.38 -6.08 0.46
N GLU A 17 22.25 -5.70 1.73
CA GLU A 17 23.13 -6.14 2.84
C GLU A 17 23.11 -7.67 3.03
N THR A 18 22.01 -8.33 2.68
CA THR A 18 21.82 -9.78 2.87
C THR A 18 22.00 -10.61 1.61
N ASP A 19 22.35 -9.97 0.50
CA ASP A 19 22.49 -10.59 -0.83
C ASP A 19 21.19 -11.25 -1.32
N LEU A 20 20.05 -10.62 -1.04
CA LEU A 20 18.70 -11.10 -1.35
C LEU A 20 17.98 -10.29 -2.44
N ILE A 21 18.70 -9.43 -3.15
CA ILE A 21 18.13 -8.64 -4.25
C ILE A 21 17.54 -9.53 -5.35
N SER A 22 18.16 -10.68 -5.63
CA SER A 22 17.63 -11.66 -6.58
C SER A 22 16.28 -12.28 -6.16
N PHE A 23 15.95 -12.26 -4.86
CA PHE A 23 14.69 -12.76 -4.30
C PHE A 23 13.63 -11.66 -4.14
N GLN A 24 13.95 -10.41 -4.49
CA GLN A 24 13.07 -9.25 -4.32
C GLN A 24 11.70 -9.44 -4.99
N ARG A 25 11.62 -10.09 -6.14
CA ARG A 25 10.32 -10.36 -6.79
C ARG A 25 9.45 -11.24 -5.90
N LYS A 26 9.98 -12.35 -5.40
CA LYS A 26 9.21 -13.27 -4.55
C LYS A 26 8.85 -12.64 -3.20
N LEU A 27 9.78 -11.87 -2.62
CA LEU A 27 9.54 -11.20 -1.35
C LEU A 27 8.52 -10.04 -1.47
N CYS A 28 8.70 -9.15 -2.45
CA CYS A 28 7.93 -7.91 -2.55
C CYS A 28 6.67 -8.02 -3.41
N VAL A 29 6.66 -8.89 -4.43
CA VAL A 29 5.52 -9.07 -5.33
C VAL A 29 4.64 -10.22 -4.84
N GLU A 30 5.23 -11.39 -4.62
CA GLU A 30 4.46 -12.60 -4.28
C GLU A 30 4.00 -12.59 -2.81
N LEU A 31 4.92 -12.28 -1.87
CA LEU A 31 4.60 -12.18 -0.45
C LEU A 31 4.19 -10.77 0.01
N GLN A 32 4.17 -9.79 -0.89
CA GLN A 32 3.78 -8.39 -0.59
C GLN A 32 4.56 -7.77 0.59
N LEU A 33 5.82 -8.16 0.78
CA LEU A 33 6.70 -7.60 1.80
C LEU A 33 7.31 -6.30 1.28
N LEU A 34 6.59 -5.20 1.47
CA LEU A 34 6.96 -3.86 1.01
C LEU A 34 7.65 -3.01 2.10
N ARG A 35 7.47 -3.41 3.37
CA ARG A 35 8.00 -2.72 4.56
C ARG A 35 8.69 -3.70 5.50
N LEU A 36 9.63 -3.21 6.31
CA LEU A 36 10.33 -4.03 7.31
C LEU A 36 9.39 -4.64 8.37
N GLU A 37 8.22 -4.04 8.58
CA GLU A 37 7.20 -4.51 9.52
C GLU A 37 6.33 -5.66 8.99
N HIS A 38 6.21 -5.81 7.67
CA HIS A 38 5.45 -6.94 7.10
C HIS A 38 6.07 -8.29 7.52
N PHE A 39 7.39 -8.33 7.70
CA PHE A 39 8.10 -9.50 8.20
C PHE A 39 7.66 -9.93 9.60
N ASN A 40 7.10 -9.06 10.44
CA ASN A 40 6.64 -9.46 11.77
C ASN A 40 5.51 -10.52 11.73
N HIS A 41 4.80 -10.60 10.60
CA HIS A 41 3.63 -11.46 10.42
C HIS A 41 3.90 -12.65 9.50
N VAL A 42 5.10 -12.75 8.93
CA VAL A 42 5.50 -13.88 8.08
C VAL A 42 6.33 -14.84 8.91
N THR A 43 6.09 -16.13 8.77
CA THR A 43 6.87 -17.20 9.40
C THR A 43 8.09 -17.58 8.55
N ASP A 44 9.08 -18.22 9.17
CA ASP A 44 10.27 -18.67 8.44
C ASP A 44 9.94 -19.80 7.45
N ASP A 45 8.90 -20.60 7.73
CA ASP A 45 8.42 -21.64 6.82
C ASP A 45 7.75 -21.05 5.57
N GLU A 46 6.98 -19.97 5.71
CA GLU A 46 6.42 -19.22 4.57
C GLU A 46 7.52 -18.58 3.73
N LEU A 47 8.52 -17.94 4.36
CA LEU A 47 9.67 -17.42 3.62
C LEU A 47 10.35 -18.55 2.84
N LYS A 48 10.58 -19.71 3.46
CA LYS A 48 11.21 -20.84 2.79
C LYS A 48 10.36 -21.39 1.65
N SER A 49 9.06 -21.62 1.87
CA SER A 49 8.17 -22.28 0.89
C SER A 49 7.88 -21.39 -0.32
N TYR A 50 7.58 -20.10 -0.11
CA TYR A 50 7.18 -19.20 -1.19
C TYR A 50 8.38 -18.59 -1.91
N THR A 51 9.49 -18.32 -1.22
CA THR A 51 10.65 -17.68 -1.86
C THR A 51 11.76 -18.65 -2.26
N GLY A 52 11.83 -19.82 -1.63
CA GLY A 52 12.94 -20.78 -1.79
C GLY A 52 14.21 -20.38 -1.03
N LEU A 53 14.12 -19.42 -0.09
CA LEU A 53 15.26 -19.02 0.73
C LEU A 53 15.74 -20.16 1.62
N SER A 54 17.06 -20.29 1.74
CA SER A 54 17.68 -21.21 2.68
C SER A 54 17.52 -20.70 4.12
N GLN A 55 17.48 -21.61 5.09
CA GLN A 55 17.41 -21.24 6.52
C GLN A 55 18.51 -20.25 6.96
N PRO A 56 19.79 -20.40 6.53
CA PRO A 56 20.82 -19.40 6.79
C PRO A 56 20.53 -18.03 6.18
N ALA A 57 19.92 -17.97 5.00
CA ALA A 57 19.55 -16.71 4.36
C ALA A 57 18.40 -16.01 5.11
N ILE A 58 17.39 -16.77 5.53
CA ILE A 58 16.27 -16.27 6.34
C ILE A 58 16.79 -15.70 7.66
N ARG A 59 17.70 -16.42 8.33
CA ARG A 59 18.32 -15.95 9.59
C ARG A 59 19.09 -14.63 9.39
N ARG A 60 19.90 -14.52 8.32
CA ARG A 60 20.62 -13.28 8.00
C ARG A 60 19.66 -12.12 7.74
N LEU A 61 18.59 -12.36 6.98
CA LEU A 61 17.52 -11.38 6.72
C LEU A 61 16.90 -10.86 8.00
N ARG A 62 16.44 -11.76 8.88
CA ARG A 62 15.85 -11.40 10.18
C ARG A 62 16.77 -10.53 11.03
N LEU A 63 18.04 -10.94 11.15
CA LEU A 63 19.03 -10.20 11.92
C LEU A 63 19.23 -8.78 11.35
N ALA A 64 19.42 -8.65 10.04
CA ALA A 64 19.57 -7.34 9.40
C ALA A 64 18.35 -6.43 9.62
N ILE A 65 17.12 -6.97 9.52
CA ILE A 65 15.88 -6.23 9.82
C ILE A 65 15.88 -5.73 11.27
N THR A 66 16.24 -6.60 12.24
CA THR A 66 16.27 -6.20 13.66
C THR A 66 17.32 -5.13 13.95
N GLU A 67 18.49 -5.22 13.31
CA GLU A 67 19.56 -4.24 13.46
C GLU A 67 19.18 -2.89 12.86
N LYS A 68 18.59 -2.88 11.65
CA LYS A 68 18.09 -1.67 11.00
C LYS A 68 17.04 -0.96 11.84
N LYS A 69 16.09 -1.71 12.42
CA LYS A 69 15.08 -1.20 13.37
C LYS A 69 15.73 -0.61 14.63
N LYS A 70 16.81 -1.21 15.16
CA LYS A 70 17.54 -0.70 16.34
C LYS A 70 18.29 0.59 16.04
N LYS A 71 18.98 0.69 14.88
CA LYS A 71 19.68 1.90 14.43
C LYS A 71 18.71 3.07 14.25
N ALA A 72 17.54 2.82 13.66
CA ALA A 72 16.48 3.82 13.49
C ALA A 72 15.86 4.31 14.82
N LYS A 73 15.91 3.50 15.89
CA LYS A 73 15.46 3.93 17.23
C LYS A 73 16.53 4.74 17.97
N LYS A 74 17.81 4.39 17.79
CA LYS A 74 18.93 5.14 18.40
C LYS A 74 19.10 6.53 17.79
N SER A 75 18.88 6.69 16.49
CA SER A 75 18.92 8.01 15.83
C SER A 75 17.84 8.96 16.35
N LYS A 76 16.67 8.43 16.77
CA LYS A 76 15.59 9.21 17.40
C LYS A 76 15.91 9.66 18.83
N GLY A 77 16.80 8.97 19.54
CA GLY A 77 17.13 9.24 20.95
C GLY A 77 18.14 10.37 21.17
N LEU A 78 18.79 10.86 20.12
CA LEU A 78 19.84 11.89 20.20
C LEU A 78 19.37 13.30 19.80
N PHE A 79 18.14 13.45 19.31
CA PHE A 79 17.56 14.74 18.86
C PHE A 79 16.35 15.19 19.71
N SER A 80 16.10 14.59 20.88
CA SER A 80 14.86 14.82 21.64
C SER A 80 14.83 16.08 22.53
N THR A 81 15.75 17.02 22.38
CA THR A 81 15.67 18.32 23.05
C THR A 81 15.30 19.41 22.05
N ILE A 82 14.11 19.99 22.29
CA ILE A 82 13.47 21.14 21.66
C ILE A 82 12.63 20.82 20.41
N GLY A 83 11.33 21.08 20.59
CA GLY A 83 10.25 20.62 19.73
C GLY A 83 10.25 21.20 18.33
N ARG A 84 10.03 20.29 17.37
CA ARG A 84 9.24 20.43 16.15
C ARG A 84 8.93 18.99 15.70
N LYS A 85 7.66 18.65 15.54
CA LYS A 85 7.25 17.38 14.93
C LYS A 85 7.54 17.47 13.43
N GLU A 86 8.78 17.20 13.04
CA GLU A 86 9.10 16.91 11.65
C GLU A 86 8.59 15.51 11.32
N ALA A 87 7.71 15.45 10.32
CA ALA A 87 7.23 14.21 9.74
C ALA A 87 8.44 13.42 9.22
N LYS A 88 8.58 12.18 9.69
CA LYS A 88 9.63 11.29 9.24
C LYS A 88 9.32 10.88 7.80
N GLU A 89 9.94 11.52 6.82
CA GLU A 89 9.86 11.14 5.41
C GLU A 89 10.45 9.73 5.26
N ILE A 90 9.60 8.74 4.96
CA ILE A 90 10.03 7.37 4.68
C ILE A 90 10.35 7.32 3.19
N SER A 91 11.64 7.40 2.84
CA SER A 91 12.09 7.25 1.46
C SER A 91 11.61 5.92 0.86
N LYS A 92 10.83 5.98 -0.22
CA LYS A 92 10.37 4.82 -1.00
C LYS A 92 11.04 4.81 -2.36
N VAL A 93 11.43 3.62 -2.84
CA VAL A 93 12.12 3.43 -4.12
C VAL A 93 11.27 2.57 -5.06
N MET A 94 11.22 2.93 -6.35
CA MET A 94 10.51 2.17 -7.39
C MET A 94 11.38 1.03 -7.91
N LEU A 95 10.84 -0.19 -7.90
CA LEU A 95 11.46 -1.36 -8.52
C LEU A 95 10.97 -1.50 -9.98
N THR A 96 11.85 -1.32 -10.97
CA THR A 96 11.53 -1.61 -12.39
C THR A 96 12.03 -3.01 -12.78
N PRO A 97 11.25 -3.83 -13.49
CA PRO A 97 11.76 -5.04 -14.13
C PRO A 97 12.73 -4.65 -15.26
N ASN A 98 13.78 -5.44 -15.50
CA ASN A 98 14.57 -5.31 -16.72
C ASN A 98 13.69 -5.66 -17.94
N ALA A 99 13.74 -4.79 -18.94
CA ALA A 99 12.84 -4.72 -20.09
C ALA A 99 12.93 -5.91 -21.07
N LEU A 100 11.77 -6.33 -21.58
CA LEU A 100 11.58 -6.84 -22.94
C LEU A 100 10.23 -6.30 -23.47
N PRO A 101 10.14 -5.84 -24.74
CA PRO A 101 8.93 -5.24 -25.27
C PRO A 101 7.98 -6.30 -25.81
N ASP A 102 6.70 -6.24 -25.44
CA ASP A 102 5.65 -6.97 -26.14
C ASP A 102 4.56 -5.98 -26.60
N PRO A 103 4.18 -5.98 -27.89
CA PRO A 103 3.18 -5.08 -28.43
C PRO A 103 1.77 -5.64 -28.22
N ALA A 104 0.80 -4.73 -28.15
CA ALA A 104 -0.65 -4.93 -28.10
C ALA A 104 -1.28 -5.10 -26.71
N LEU A 105 -1.90 -4.02 -26.21
CA LEU A 105 -3.25 -4.11 -25.68
C LEU A 105 -3.96 -2.75 -25.74
N SER A 106 -4.76 -2.55 -26.78
CA SER A 106 -5.83 -1.57 -26.81
C SER A 106 -7.12 -2.22 -26.32
N THR A 107 -7.67 -1.77 -25.20
CA THR A 107 -9.11 -1.75 -24.88
C THR A 107 -9.32 -0.93 -23.60
N ASP A 108 -10.25 0.02 -23.65
CA ASP A 108 -10.65 0.97 -22.61
C ASP A 108 -10.58 0.43 -21.18
N LYS A 109 -9.61 0.93 -20.40
CA LYS A 109 -9.53 0.66 -18.97
C LYS A 109 -10.33 1.72 -18.22
N PRO A 110 -11.40 1.36 -17.51
CA PRO A 110 -12.09 2.34 -16.69
C PRO A 110 -11.28 2.55 -15.40
N THR A 111 -10.49 3.63 -15.42
CA THR A 111 -9.62 4.07 -14.32
C THR A 111 -10.46 4.59 -13.16
N THR A 112 -10.12 4.19 -11.93
CA THR A 112 -10.61 4.82 -10.70
C THR A 112 -10.42 6.33 -10.78
N CYS A 113 -11.48 7.10 -10.50
CA CYS A 113 -11.49 8.55 -10.68
C CYS A 113 -11.45 9.33 -9.36
N LEU A 114 -11.14 10.62 -9.45
CA LEU A 114 -11.39 11.55 -8.36
C LEU A 114 -12.87 11.93 -8.37
N ILE A 115 -13.54 11.70 -7.25
CA ILE A 115 -14.95 12.01 -7.06
C ILE A 115 -15.06 13.26 -6.19
N ALA A 116 -15.89 14.21 -6.62
CA ALA A 116 -16.16 15.40 -5.83
C ALA A 116 -17.12 15.05 -4.68
N LYS A 117 -16.94 15.68 -3.51
CA LYS A 117 -17.70 15.33 -2.30
C LYS A 117 -19.21 15.55 -2.48
N ASP A 118 -19.61 16.55 -3.25
CA ASP A 118 -20.99 16.88 -3.61
C ASP A 118 -21.66 15.84 -4.51
N GLN A 119 -20.88 15.04 -5.22
CA GLN A 119 -21.39 13.91 -6.02
C GLN A 119 -21.80 12.71 -5.17
N ILE A 120 -21.43 12.67 -3.88
CA ILE A 120 -21.71 11.56 -2.97
C ILE A 120 -22.78 11.96 -1.95
N LYS A 121 -23.94 11.33 -2.03
CA LYS A 121 -24.99 11.45 -1.01
C LYS A 121 -24.94 10.26 -0.07
N LEU A 122 -24.34 10.45 1.11
CA LEU A 122 -24.28 9.42 2.16
C LEU A 122 -25.68 9.09 2.70
N MET A 123 -25.91 7.81 2.95
CA MET A 123 -27.18 7.25 3.46
C MET A 123 -26.93 6.50 4.78
N GLU A 124 -27.62 5.38 4.99
CA GLU A 124 -27.50 4.57 6.20
C GLU A 124 -26.11 3.93 6.34
N ARG A 125 -25.78 3.57 7.57
CA ARG A 125 -24.54 2.88 7.91
C ARG A 125 -24.68 1.38 7.64
N LEU A 126 -23.69 0.83 6.93
CA LEU A 126 -23.59 -0.60 6.64
C LEU A 126 -22.67 -1.31 7.65
N GLY A 127 -21.65 -0.62 8.13
CA GLY A 127 -20.67 -1.21 9.06
C GLY A 127 -19.70 -0.20 9.65
N GLU A 128 -18.92 -0.65 10.61
CA GLU A 128 -17.91 0.13 11.32
C GLU A 128 -16.75 -0.78 11.69
N GLY A 129 -15.54 -0.37 11.29
CA GLY A 129 -14.29 -0.91 11.81
C GLY A 129 -13.55 0.17 12.60
N SER A 130 -12.37 -0.20 13.11
CA SER A 130 -11.48 0.71 13.82
C SER A 130 -11.07 1.92 12.98
N PHE A 131 -10.80 1.71 11.69
CA PHE A 131 -10.21 2.74 10.80
C PHE A 131 -11.24 3.51 9.97
N ALA A 132 -12.43 2.94 9.79
CA ALA A 132 -13.43 3.50 8.88
C ALA A 132 -14.87 3.19 9.31
N ILE A 133 -15.79 4.03 8.83
CA ILE A 133 -17.22 3.74 8.80
C ILE A 133 -17.60 3.44 7.36
N VAL A 134 -18.35 2.37 7.12
CA VAL A 134 -18.90 2.06 5.81
C VAL A 134 -20.36 2.47 5.78
N LYS A 135 -20.73 3.31 4.82
CA LYS A 135 -22.12 3.73 4.59
C LYS A 135 -22.57 3.36 3.18
N ARG A 136 -23.86 3.11 2.99
CA ARG A 136 -24.43 3.16 1.65
C ARG A 136 -24.44 4.61 1.20
N ALA A 137 -24.24 4.86 -0.08
CA ALA A 137 -24.38 6.18 -0.66
C ALA A 137 -24.92 6.10 -2.08
N LEU A 138 -25.45 7.22 -2.55
CA LEU A 138 -25.81 7.42 -3.94
C LEU A 138 -24.74 8.30 -4.60
N TRP A 139 -24.04 7.75 -5.58
CA TRP A 139 -23.07 8.50 -6.39
C TRP A 139 -23.72 9.04 -7.65
N THR A 140 -23.63 10.36 -7.85
CA THR A 140 -24.03 11.03 -9.09
C THR A 140 -22.81 11.21 -9.98
N ARG A 141 -22.76 10.44 -11.07
CA ARG A 141 -21.68 10.45 -12.05
C ARG A 141 -21.76 11.68 -12.95
N ALA A 142 -20.67 11.96 -13.67
CA ALA A 142 -20.58 13.12 -14.57
C ALA A 142 -21.59 13.08 -15.74
N ASP A 143 -22.09 11.88 -16.09
CA ASP A 143 -23.15 11.66 -17.08
C ASP A 143 -24.57 11.81 -16.48
N ASN A 144 -24.69 12.38 -15.27
CA ASN A 144 -25.91 12.43 -14.46
C ASN A 144 -26.51 11.06 -14.09
N GLY A 145 -25.81 9.95 -14.36
CA GLY A 145 -26.18 8.63 -13.89
C GLY A 145 -26.07 8.53 -12.37
N LYS A 146 -27.02 7.84 -11.74
CA LYS A 146 -27.01 7.57 -10.30
C LYS A 146 -26.68 6.10 -10.05
N MET A 147 -25.78 5.84 -9.10
CA MET A 147 -25.34 4.49 -8.75
C MET A 147 -25.32 4.34 -7.22
N ASP A 148 -25.94 3.28 -6.72
CA ASP A 148 -25.79 2.87 -5.32
C ASP A 148 -24.37 2.31 -5.12
N VAL A 149 -23.68 2.82 -4.11
CA VAL A 149 -22.29 2.50 -3.79
C VAL A 149 -22.11 2.30 -2.28
N ALA A 150 -21.03 1.61 -1.90
CA ALA A 150 -20.56 1.57 -0.52
C ALA A 150 -19.41 2.56 -0.37
N VAL A 151 -19.48 3.43 0.63
CA VAL A 151 -18.46 4.46 0.88
C VAL A 151 -17.75 4.14 2.19
N LYS A 152 -16.46 3.82 2.10
CA LYS A 152 -15.56 3.65 3.24
C LYS A 152 -15.00 5.03 3.62
N ILE A 153 -15.54 5.59 4.71
CA ILE A 153 -15.17 6.91 5.24
C ILE A 153 -14.09 6.70 6.28
N LEU A 154 -12.89 7.23 6.03
CA LEU A 154 -11.78 7.15 6.98
C LEU A 154 -12.04 8.11 8.15
N ARG A 155 -11.76 7.65 9.37
CA ARG A 155 -11.97 8.44 10.59
C ARG A 155 -10.91 9.51 10.80
N ASP A 156 -9.69 9.22 10.33
CA ASP A 156 -8.54 10.09 10.46
C ASP A 156 -7.92 10.28 9.08
N ALA A 157 -7.36 11.45 8.86
CA ALA A 157 -6.66 11.84 7.66
C ALA A 157 -5.24 12.28 8.00
N THR A 158 -4.61 11.60 8.97
CA THR A 158 -3.17 11.77 9.19
C THR A 158 -2.41 11.46 7.90
N PRO A 159 -1.24 12.08 7.68
CA PRO A 159 -0.43 11.79 6.50
C PRO A 159 -0.16 10.29 6.30
N GLU A 160 0.05 9.55 7.40
CA GLU A 160 0.24 8.09 7.39
C GLU A 160 -1.00 7.34 6.86
N VAL A 161 -2.20 7.72 7.31
CA VAL A 161 -3.46 7.10 6.84
C VAL A 161 -3.75 7.46 5.39
N ILE A 162 -3.39 8.66 4.95
CA ILE A 162 -3.52 9.08 3.54
C ILE A 162 -2.55 8.30 2.65
N GLU A 163 -1.34 8.02 3.11
CA GLU A 163 -0.37 7.20 2.40
C GLU A 163 -0.84 5.73 2.29
N ASP A 164 -1.34 5.16 3.39
CA ASP A 164 -1.95 3.82 3.39
C ASP A 164 -3.16 3.76 2.45
N LEU A 165 -4.00 4.81 2.43
CA LEU A 165 -5.11 4.97 1.49
C LEU A 165 -4.62 4.96 0.03
N GLN A 166 -3.60 5.75 -0.30
CA GLN A 166 -3.04 5.79 -1.65
C GLN A 166 -2.49 4.43 -2.09
N GLN A 167 -1.84 3.71 -1.16
CA GLN A 167 -1.36 2.36 -1.41
C GLN A 167 -2.52 1.38 -1.65
N GLU A 168 -3.55 1.41 -0.79
CA GLU A 168 -4.74 0.55 -0.90
C GLU A 168 -5.46 0.81 -2.24
N VAL A 169 -5.62 2.08 -2.61
CA VAL A 169 -6.16 2.52 -3.90
C VAL A 169 -5.35 1.95 -5.08
N ASN A 170 -4.02 2.11 -5.07
CA ASN A 170 -3.16 1.65 -6.15
C ASN A 170 -3.23 0.12 -6.32
N ASN A 171 -3.43 -0.61 -5.22
CA ASN A 171 -3.63 -2.05 -5.27
C ASN A 171 -5.01 -2.41 -5.82
N MET A 172 -6.08 -1.80 -5.31
CA MET A 172 -7.44 -2.07 -5.77
C MET A 172 -7.69 -1.67 -7.22
N GLN A 173 -7.03 -0.61 -7.71
CA GLN A 173 -7.08 -0.17 -9.11
C GLN A 173 -6.62 -1.26 -10.09
N LYS A 174 -5.75 -2.17 -9.65
CA LYS A 174 -5.22 -3.28 -10.46
C LYS A 174 -6.14 -4.50 -10.45
N LEU A 175 -7.13 -4.54 -9.55
CA LEU A 175 -8.05 -5.67 -9.37
C LEU A 175 -9.33 -5.41 -10.15
N GLN A 176 -9.46 -6.05 -11.31
CA GLN A 176 -10.68 -6.03 -12.12
C GLN A 176 -11.12 -7.47 -12.40
N HIS A 177 -12.15 -7.91 -11.67
CA HIS A 177 -12.72 -9.24 -11.82
C HIS A 177 -14.21 -9.20 -11.41
N PRO A 178 -15.12 -9.94 -12.07
CA PRO A 178 -16.56 -9.91 -11.76
C PRO A 178 -16.90 -10.31 -10.31
N ASN A 179 -16.04 -11.12 -9.67
CA ASN A 179 -16.23 -11.58 -8.28
C ASN A 179 -15.44 -10.76 -7.24
N LEU A 180 -14.84 -9.63 -7.63
CA LEU A 180 -14.14 -8.73 -6.71
C LEU A 180 -14.87 -7.39 -6.63
N ILE A 181 -14.90 -6.82 -5.43
CA ILE A 181 -15.42 -5.47 -5.23
C ILE A 181 -14.52 -4.50 -5.99
N ARG A 182 -15.16 -3.69 -6.82
CA ARG A 182 -14.48 -2.69 -7.64
C ARG A 182 -14.37 -1.38 -6.89
N LEU A 183 -13.18 -0.77 -6.94
CA LEU A 183 -12.98 0.62 -6.54
C LEU A 183 -13.36 1.55 -7.69
N TYR A 184 -14.40 2.36 -7.50
CA TYR A 184 -14.85 3.34 -8.48
C TYR A 184 -14.09 4.65 -8.39
N GLY A 185 -13.82 5.12 -7.17
CA GLY A 185 -13.17 6.41 -7.00
C GLY A 185 -12.80 6.75 -5.57
N ILE A 186 -12.24 7.95 -5.42
CA ILE A 186 -11.74 8.46 -4.14
C ILE A 186 -12.17 9.91 -4.00
N VAL A 187 -12.52 10.29 -2.78
CA VAL A 187 -12.75 11.67 -2.39
C VAL A 187 -11.62 12.09 -1.44
N PHE A 188 -10.72 12.98 -1.89
CA PHE A 188 -9.62 13.54 -1.09
C PHE A 188 -10.04 14.75 -0.22
N SER A 189 -11.31 14.82 0.17
CA SER A 189 -11.79 15.84 1.12
C SER A 189 -11.60 15.36 2.56
N ASN A 190 -11.83 16.22 3.55
CA ASN A 190 -12.01 15.77 4.93
C ASN A 190 -13.52 15.55 5.21
N PRO A 191 -13.97 14.35 5.61
CA PRO A 191 -13.20 13.09 5.72
C PRO A 191 -12.92 12.46 4.35
N ALA A 192 -11.79 11.73 4.25
CA ALA A 192 -11.39 11.04 3.03
C ALA A 192 -12.26 9.79 2.82
N MET A 193 -12.59 9.49 1.56
CA MET A 193 -13.53 8.40 1.23
C MET A 193 -13.05 7.55 0.06
N MET A 194 -13.26 6.24 0.17
CA MET A 194 -13.18 5.29 -0.95
C MET A 194 -14.60 4.89 -1.36
N VAL A 195 -14.84 4.87 -2.68
CA VAL A 195 -16.15 4.60 -3.29
C VAL A 195 -16.06 3.40 -4.22
#